data_AF-A0A433TPM6-F1
#
_entry.id   AF-A0A433TPM6-F1
#
_cell.length_a   1.000
_cell.length_b   1.000
_cell.length_c   1.000
_cell.angle_alpha   90.00
_cell.angle_beta   90.00
_cell.angle_gamma   90.00
#
_symmetry.space_group_name_H-M   'P 1'
#
loop_
_entity.id
_entity.type
_entity.pdbx_description
1 polymer ?
#
loop_
_entity_poly.entity_id
_entity_poly.type
_entity_poly.pdbx_seq_one_letter_code
_entity_poly.pdbx_strand_id
1 'polypeptide(L)'
;RYNETYTWQNVHCYVHNILVGELWVELHGVVNVVCDKNEMHAVLTFKEAGWYNKDLHFVEGQILNGKKLMRVVYGSWVKGMYSCSPEAYAQFKADSKAKTKILNELKAEANQVLHLNAGLPVLSYNFRIPQQRTLWEVNGKPLTCRDFYNFSLFTMALNQLTEEDRQTLPPTDSRFRPDQRLFENGNTSRSRFCSVGQGYVWK
;
A
#
# COMPACT_ATOMS: atom_id res chain seq x y z
N ARG A 1 -0.20 5.65 -25.95
CA ARG A 1 0.93 6.57 -26.24
C ARG A 1 2.21 5.83 -26.61
N TYR A 2 2.67 4.86 -25.82
CA TYR A 2 3.93 4.12 -26.11
C TYR A 2 3.71 2.67 -26.57
N ASN A 3 2.45 2.24 -26.62
CA ASN A 3 2.08 0.87 -26.97
C ASN A 3 2.82 -0.15 -26.10
N GLU A 4 3.09 0.10 -24.82
CA GLU A 4 3.80 -0.84 -23.93
C GLU A 4 2.81 -1.65 -23.09
N THR A 5 3.18 -2.87 -22.75
CA THR A 5 2.40 -3.76 -21.89
C THR A 5 3.30 -4.22 -20.75
N TYR A 6 2.83 -4.04 -19.52
CA TYR A 6 3.55 -4.43 -18.31
C TYR A 6 2.80 -5.54 -17.59
N THR A 7 3.51 -6.60 -17.21
CA THR A 7 2.96 -7.75 -16.50
C THR A 7 3.68 -7.93 -15.16
N TRP A 8 2.92 -8.28 -14.12
CA TRP A 8 3.46 -8.59 -12.79
C TRP A 8 2.52 -9.53 -12.03
N GLN A 9 3.06 -10.17 -10.99
CA GLN A 9 2.27 -10.89 -9.99
C GLN A 9 2.26 -10.11 -8.68
N ASN A 10 1.13 -10.12 -7.99
CA ASN A 10 1.02 -9.46 -6.69
C ASN A 10 1.83 -10.22 -5.64
N VAL A 11 2.37 -9.44 -4.70
CA VAL A 11 3.04 -9.94 -3.50
C VAL A 11 2.05 -10.60 -2.55
N HIS A 12 2.51 -11.58 -1.76
CA HIS A 12 1.71 -12.23 -0.73
C HIS A 12 1.30 -11.24 0.37
N CYS A 13 0.07 -11.41 0.87
CA CYS A 13 -0.49 -10.60 1.95
C CYS A 13 -0.74 -11.51 3.16
N TYR A 14 -0.17 -11.13 4.30
CA TYR A 14 -0.28 -11.83 5.56
C TYR A 14 -1.05 -10.98 6.53
N VAL A 15 -2.03 -11.61 7.19
CA VAL A 15 -2.82 -10.98 8.24
C VAL A 15 -2.43 -11.65 9.54
N HIS A 16 -1.82 -10.86 10.43
CA HIS A 16 -1.30 -11.33 11.70
C HIS A 16 -2.32 -11.13 12.82
N ASN A 17 -2.17 -11.88 13.91
CA ASN A 17 -2.99 -11.77 15.11
C ASN A 17 -4.51 -11.98 14.88
N ILE A 18 -4.88 -12.86 13.93
CA ILE A 18 -6.29 -13.16 13.59
C ILE A 18 -7.08 -13.67 14.82
N LEU A 19 -6.43 -14.36 15.75
CA LEU A 19 -7.08 -14.93 16.93
C LEU A 19 -7.04 -13.99 18.14
N VAL A 20 -5.87 -13.43 18.47
CA VAL A 20 -5.65 -12.63 19.68
C VAL A 20 -4.61 -11.54 19.38
N GLY A 21 -4.90 -10.31 19.82
CA GLY A 21 -4.02 -9.15 19.68
C GLY A 21 -4.54 -8.12 18.67
N GLU A 22 -3.72 -7.11 18.38
CA GLU A 22 -4.04 -6.13 17.33
C GLU A 22 -3.74 -6.72 15.95
N LEU A 23 -4.75 -6.75 15.09
CA LEU A 23 -4.63 -7.23 13.72
C LEU A 23 -3.79 -6.25 12.89
N TRP A 24 -2.82 -6.79 12.17
CA TRP A 24 -2.01 -6.01 11.24
C TRP A 24 -1.69 -6.78 9.98
N VAL A 25 -1.38 -6.03 8.92
CA VAL A 25 -1.14 -6.58 7.58
C VAL A 25 0.31 -6.39 7.18
N GLU A 26 0.87 -7.43 6.58
CA GLU A 26 2.20 -7.43 6.03
C GLU A 26 2.20 -7.89 4.58
N LEU A 27 3.00 -7.23 3.75
CA LEU A 27 3.30 -7.68 2.40
C LEU A 27 4.78 -8.08 2.35
N HIS A 28 5.06 -9.31 1.91
CA HIS A 28 6.44 -9.75 1.67
C HIS A 28 6.56 -10.72 0.50
N GLY A 29 7.70 -10.64 -0.20
CA GLY A 29 7.96 -11.39 -1.42
C GLY A 29 8.60 -10.53 -2.52
N VAL A 30 8.78 -11.12 -3.70
CA VAL A 30 9.39 -10.46 -4.86
C VAL A 30 8.35 -10.20 -5.92
N VAL A 31 8.25 -8.96 -6.38
CA VAL A 31 7.44 -8.54 -7.53
C VAL A 31 8.36 -8.29 -8.70
N ASN A 32 8.15 -9.05 -9.77
CA ASN A 32 8.80 -8.84 -11.06
C ASN A 32 7.82 -8.15 -12.00
N VAL A 33 8.15 -6.94 -12.41
CA VAL A 33 7.40 -6.18 -13.42
C VAL A 33 8.19 -6.24 -14.72
N VAL A 34 7.60 -6.83 -15.76
CA VAL A 34 8.27 -7.01 -17.06
C VAL A 34 7.51 -6.25 -18.14
N CYS A 35 8.23 -5.57 -19.03
CA CYS A 35 7.66 -5.00 -20.24
C CYS A 35 7.81 -5.98 -21.40
N ASP A 36 6.74 -6.26 -22.13
CA ASP A 36 6.79 -7.25 -23.22
C ASP A 36 7.46 -6.73 -24.50
N LYS A 37 7.77 -5.42 -24.57
CA LYS A 37 8.21 -4.75 -25.80
C LYS A 37 9.62 -4.20 -25.77
N ASN A 38 10.25 -4.18 -24.61
CA ASN A 38 11.63 -3.77 -24.45
C ASN A 38 12.26 -4.60 -23.33
N GLU A 39 13.56 -4.48 -23.14
CA GLU A 39 14.26 -5.25 -22.10
C GLU A 39 14.11 -4.63 -20.70
N MET A 40 13.23 -3.63 -20.54
CA MET A 40 13.03 -3.01 -19.23
C MET A 40 12.21 -3.90 -18.31
N HIS A 41 12.72 -4.07 -17.11
CA HIS A 41 12.01 -4.77 -16.05
C HIS A 41 12.39 -4.19 -14.69
N ALA A 42 11.51 -4.36 -13.72
CA ALA A 42 11.76 -4.00 -12.33
C ALA A 42 11.64 -5.24 -11.45
N VAL A 43 12.58 -5.39 -10.52
CA VAL A 43 12.56 -6.43 -9.48
C VAL A 43 12.45 -5.73 -8.15
N LEU A 44 11.31 -5.85 -7.48
CA LEU A 44 11.01 -5.21 -6.19
C LEU A 44 10.91 -6.27 -5.11
N THR A 45 11.68 -6.14 -4.05
CA THR A 45 11.62 -7.02 -2.88
C THR A 45 10.91 -6.30 -1.74
N PHE A 46 9.74 -6.83 -1.36
CA PHE A 46 9.02 -6.46 -0.15
C PHE A 46 9.63 -7.25 1.00
N LYS A 47 10.30 -6.56 1.92
CA LYS A 47 11.05 -7.18 3.01
C LYS A 47 10.09 -7.61 4.12
N GLU A 48 10.35 -8.80 4.63
CA GLU A 48 9.76 -9.29 5.87
C GLU A 48 10.23 -8.44 7.06
N ALA A 49 9.33 -8.19 8.00
CA ALA A 49 9.65 -7.61 9.28
C ALA A 49 10.56 -8.59 10.06
N GLY A 50 11.83 -8.24 10.14
CA GLY A 50 12.79 -8.97 10.97
C GLY A 50 12.56 -8.72 12.46
N TRP A 51 13.42 -9.30 13.29
CA TRP A 51 13.41 -9.07 14.75
C TRP A 51 13.33 -7.58 15.10
N TYR A 52 12.46 -7.25 16.05
CA TYR A 52 12.15 -5.89 16.49
C TYR A 52 11.65 -4.97 15.35
N ASN A 53 10.85 -5.51 14.41
CA ASN A 53 10.28 -4.79 13.27
C ASN A 53 11.33 -4.18 12.35
N LYS A 54 12.52 -4.78 12.27
CA LYS A 54 13.55 -4.38 11.31
C LYS A 54 12.97 -4.53 9.91
N ASP A 55 13.17 -3.51 9.07
CA ASP A 55 12.71 -3.50 7.68
C ASP A 55 11.18 -3.62 7.51
N LEU A 56 10.40 -3.37 8.58
CA LEU A 56 8.94 -3.37 8.52
C LEU A 56 8.43 -2.45 7.40
N HIS A 57 7.69 -3.05 6.47
CA HIS A 57 7.14 -2.40 5.27
C HIS A 57 8.16 -1.85 4.27
N PHE A 58 9.44 -2.18 4.45
CA PHE A 58 10.50 -1.73 3.55
C PHE A 58 10.40 -2.45 2.20
N VAL A 59 10.50 -1.69 1.12
CA VAL A 59 10.63 -2.18 -0.25
C VAL A 59 11.97 -1.72 -0.78
N GLU A 60 12.71 -2.63 -1.42
CA GLU A 60 13.99 -2.36 -2.07
C GLU A 60 14.02 -3.11 -3.40
N GLY A 61 14.47 -2.45 -4.46
CA GLY A 61 14.42 -3.03 -5.78
C GLY A 61 15.23 -2.27 -6.81
N GLN A 62 15.16 -2.75 -8.04
CA GLN A 62 15.99 -2.30 -9.14
C GLN A 62 15.15 -2.19 -10.40
N ILE A 63 15.43 -1.17 -11.22
CA ILE A 63 14.95 -1.06 -12.59
C ILE A 63 16.13 -1.34 -13.51
N LEU A 64 15.97 -2.31 -14.39
CA LEU A 64 16.99 -2.75 -15.33
C LEU A 64 16.52 -2.52 -16.77
N ASN A 65 17.48 -2.38 -17.67
CA ASN A 65 17.28 -2.50 -19.12
C ASN A 65 18.22 -3.61 -19.61
N GLY A 66 17.67 -4.80 -19.86
CA GLY A 66 18.46 -6.02 -19.99
C GLY A 66 19.24 -6.27 -18.70
N LYS A 67 20.57 -6.41 -18.79
CA LYS A 67 21.43 -6.58 -17.60
C LYS A 67 21.88 -5.25 -16.97
N LYS A 68 21.61 -4.11 -17.60
CA LYS A 68 22.07 -2.81 -17.13
C LYS A 68 21.17 -2.30 -16.02
N LEU A 69 21.73 -2.11 -14.83
CA LEU A 69 21.03 -1.45 -13.73
C LEU A 69 20.86 0.03 -14.05
N MET A 70 19.61 0.47 -14.20
CA MET A 70 19.27 1.84 -14.57
C MET A 70 19.03 2.71 -13.34
N ARG A 71 18.25 2.19 -12.38
CA ARG A 71 17.92 2.89 -11.14
C ARG A 71 17.71 1.92 -9.98
N VAL A 72 17.92 2.40 -8.76
CA VAL A 72 17.48 1.72 -7.55
C VAL A 72 16.14 2.33 -7.12
N VAL A 73 15.24 1.49 -6.65
CA VAL A 73 13.95 1.85 -6.09
C VAL A 73 13.92 1.42 -4.63
N TYR A 74 13.46 2.27 -3.73
CA TYR A 74 13.36 1.94 -2.32
C TYR A 74 12.26 2.77 -1.66
N GLY A 75 11.75 2.32 -0.52
CA GLY A 75 10.75 3.09 0.22
C GLY A 75 9.93 2.21 1.16
N SER A 76 8.79 2.75 1.58
CA SER A 76 7.79 2.07 2.37
C SER A 76 6.50 1.96 1.55
N TRP A 77 5.97 0.75 1.36
CA TRP A 77 4.74 0.55 0.59
C TRP A 77 3.50 1.20 1.24
N VAL A 78 3.60 1.62 2.49
CA VAL A 78 2.55 2.35 3.22
C VAL A 78 2.78 3.86 3.34
N LYS A 79 3.95 4.40 2.95
CA LYS A 79 4.28 5.82 3.11
C LYS A 79 4.75 6.49 1.83
N GLY A 80 5.69 5.89 1.10
CA GLY A 80 6.27 6.49 -0.08
C GLY A 80 7.34 5.64 -0.73
N MET A 81 7.51 5.81 -2.05
CA MET A 81 8.48 5.12 -2.88
C MET A 81 9.37 6.15 -3.59
N TYR A 82 10.67 5.88 -3.59
CA TYR A 82 11.72 6.79 -4.06
C TYR A 82 12.66 6.04 -5.01
N SER A 83 13.40 6.79 -5.82
CA SER A 83 14.40 6.22 -6.70
C SER A 83 15.58 7.14 -6.96
N CYS A 84 16.80 6.60 -6.96
CA CYS A 84 18.03 7.33 -7.27
C CYS A 84 18.92 6.53 -8.25
N SER A 85 20.07 7.11 -8.62
CA SER A 85 21.05 6.39 -9.42
C SER A 85 21.72 5.27 -8.61
N PRO A 86 22.21 4.21 -9.28
CA PRO A 86 22.91 3.12 -8.60
C PRO A 86 24.13 3.58 -7.79
N GLU A 87 24.89 4.54 -8.30
CA GLU A 87 26.10 5.06 -7.68
C GLU A 87 25.77 5.80 -6.38
N ALA A 88 24.75 6.67 -6.40
CA ALA A 88 24.31 7.40 -5.23
C ALA A 88 23.76 6.46 -4.14
N TYR A 89 23.02 5.43 -4.54
CA TYR A 89 22.53 4.42 -3.60
C TYR A 89 23.68 3.62 -2.97
N ALA A 90 24.67 3.19 -3.76
CA ALA A 90 25.83 2.46 -3.27
C ALA A 90 26.66 3.30 -2.29
N GLN A 91 26.89 4.58 -2.60
CA GLN A 91 27.56 5.52 -1.70
C GLN A 91 26.82 5.67 -0.37
N PHE A 92 25.48 5.85 -0.42
CA PHE A 92 24.66 5.92 0.78
C PHE A 92 24.74 4.63 1.62
N LYS A 93 24.71 3.46 0.97
CA LYS A 93 24.80 2.17 1.68
C LYS A 93 26.17 1.96 2.32
N ALA A 94 27.25 2.48 1.72
CA ALA A 94 28.61 2.41 2.27
C ALA A 94 28.83 3.38 3.44
N ASP A 95 28.18 4.55 3.44
CA ASP A 95 28.26 5.51 4.54
C ASP A 95 27.35 5.11 5.72
N SER A 96 27.90 4.27 6.60
CA SER A 96 27.22 3.80 7.80
C SER A 96 26.81 4.94 8.75
N LYS A 97 27.55 6.05 8.77
CA LYS A 97 27.26 7.20 9.64
C LYS A 97 26.05 7.97 9.11
N ALA A 98 26.02 8.28 7.81
CA ALA A 98 24.89 8.94 7.18
C ALA A 98 23.61 8.09 7.28
N LYS A 99 23.71 6.78 7.00
CA LYS A 99 22.60 5.84 7.11
C LYS A 99 22.02 5.80 8.52
N THR A 100 22.88 5.70 9.54
CA THR A 100 22.43 5.65 10.95
C THR A 100 21.77 6.95 11.38
N LYS A 101 22.35 8.09 10.98
CA LYS A 101 21.79 9.42 11.25
C LYS A 101 20.36 9.54 10.69
N ILE A 102 20.20 9.29 9.39
CA ILE A 102 18.90 9.39 8.72
C ILE A 102 17.89 8.41 9.31
N LEU A 103 18.30 7.18 9.60
CA LEU A 103 17.39 6.19 10.19
C LEU A 103 16.88 6.62 11.58
N ASN A 104 17.73 7.28 12.37
CA ASN A 104 17.32 7.81 13.68
C ASN A 104 16.36 9.00 13.54
N GLU A 105 16.59 9.90 12.56
CA GLU A 105 15.66 10.99 12.24
C GLU A 105 14.29 10.45 11.81
N LEU A 106 14.26 9.46 10.91
CA LEU A 106 13.02 8.82 10.46
C LEU A 106 12.28 8.11 11.60
N LYS A 107 13.00 7.49 12.54
CA LYS A 107 12.40 6.89 13.75
C LYS A 107 11.79 7.96 14.66
N ALA A 108 12.47 9.09 14.84
CA ALA A 108 11.93 10.20 15.62
C ALA A 108 10.64 10.77 14.99
N GLU A 109 10.63 10.94 13.67
CA GLU A 109 9.43 11.36 12.90
C GLU A 109 8.28 10.35 13.03
N ALA A 110 8.57 9.05 12.89
CA ALA A 110 7.57 7.99 13.03
C ALA A 110 6.96 7.95 14.44
N ASN A 111 7.77 8.18 15.47
CA ASN A 111 7.30 8.23 16.86
C ASN A 111 6.38 9.43 17.12
N GLN A 112 6.64 10.60 16.52
CA GLN A 112 5.73 11.74 16.64
C GLN A 112 4.35 11.44 16.05
N VAL A 113 4.30 10.75 14.90
CA VAL A 113 3.04 10.36 14.25
C VAL A 113 2.31 9.25 15.03
N LEU A 114 3.06 8.39 15.73
CA LEU A 114 2.52 7.32 16.59
C LEU A 114 1.59 7.87 17.68
N HIS A 115 2.02 8.95 18.34
CA HIS A 115 1.28 9.57 19.45
C HIS A 115 -0.11 10.06 19.02
N LEU A 116 -0.34 10.25 17.72
CA LEU A 116 -1.63 10.62 17.14
C LEU A 116 -2.48 9.39 16.75
N ASN A 117 -1.85 8.26 16.41
CA ASN A 117 -2.49 7.15 15.69
C ASN A 117 -2.31 5.74 16.27
N ALA A 118 -1.87 5.59 17.53
CA ALA A 118 -1.92 4.36 18.34
C ALA A 118 -1.61 3.04 17.58
N GLY A 119 -0.58 3.05 16.73
CA GLY A 119 -0.12 1.89 15.97
C GLY A 119 1.37 1.63 16.21
N LEU A 120 2.05 0.96 15.27
CA LEU A 120 3.51 0.82 15.26
C LEU A 120 4.19 2.01 14.54
N PRO A 121 5.43 2.39 14.93
CA PRO A 121 6.14 3.47 14.25
C PRO A 121 6.60 3.00 12.88
N VAL A 122 5.93 3.50 11.84
CA VAL A 122 6.23 3.15 10.45
C VAL A 122 7.17 4.17 9.83
N LEU A 123 8.30 3.69 9.34
CA LEU A 123 9.29 4.50 8.64
C LEU A 123 8.86 4.76 7.19
N SER A 124 9.18 5.94 6.67
CA SER A 124 8.99 6.27 5.25
C SER A 124 10.08 5.68 4.36
N TYR A 125 11.27 5.43 4.92
CA TYR A 125 12.51 5.14 4.18
C TYR A 125 12.85 6.19 3.12
N ASN A 126 12.40 7.43 3.33
CA ASN A 126 12.87 8.57 2.56
C ASN A 126 14.30 8.91 2.99
N PHE A 127 15.28 8.27 2.34
CA PHE A 127 16.69 8.42 2.70
C PHE A 127 17.31 9.76 2.31
N ARG A 128 16.57 10.65 1.62
CA ARG A 128 17.05 11.98 1.21
C ARG A 128 18.39 11.92 0.44
N ILE A 129 18.58 10.86 -0.36
CA ILE A 129 19.79 10.65 -1.16
C ILE A 129 19.87 11.79 -2.19
N PRO A 130 21.06 12.38 -2.45
CA PRO A 130 21.21 13.41 -3.46
C PRO A 130 20.60 13.00 -4.81
N GLN A 131 19.81 13.90 -5.40
CA GLN A 131 19.13 13.68 -6.68
C GLN A 131 18.14 12.50 -6.69
N GLN A 132 17.69 12.02 -5.52
CA GLN A 132 16.58 11.07 -5.47
C GLN A 132 15.31 11.72 -6.08
N ARG A 133 14.47 10.87 -6.65
CA ARG A 133 13.16 11.22 -7.18
C ARG A 133 12.08 10.54 -6.35
N THR A 134 11.07 11.29 -5.93
CA THR A 134 9.83 10.73 -5.38
C THR A 134 9.02 10.12 -6.52
N LEU A 135 8.70 8.83 -6.41
CA LEU A 135 7.86 8.11 -7.37
C LEU A 135 6.39 8.10 -6.94
N TRP A 136 6.16 7.93 -5.64
CA TRP A 136 4.81 7.88 -5.04
C TRP A 136 4.88 8.24 -3.57
N GLU A 137 3.85 8.91 -3.06
CA GLU A 137 3.62 9.13 -1.63
C GLU A 137 2.17 8.85 -1.30
N VAL A 138 1.93 8.35 -0.09
CA VAL A 138 0.58 8.03 0.36
C VAL A 138 -0.24 9.30 0.56
N ASN A 139 -1.49 9.30 0.08
CA ASN A 139 -2.43 10.36 0.41
C ASN A 139 -2.79 10.32 1.90
N GLY A 140 -2.92 11.50 2.51
CA GLY A 140 -3.37 11.60 3.90
C GLY A 140 -4.75 10.97 4.08
N LYS A 141 -4.91 10.16 5.13
CA LYS A 141 -6.23 9.68 5.55
C LYS A 141 -6.99 10.80 6.26
N PRO A 142 -8.33 10.85 6.14
CA PRO A 142 -9.13 11.79 6.91
C PRO A 142 -8.99 11.49 8.40
N LEU A 143 -9.12 12.53 9.24
CA LEU A 143 -9.00 12.39 10.70
C LEU A 143 -10.01 11.39 11.27
N THR A 144 -11.18 11.29 10.65
CA THR A 144 -12.26 10.37 11.02
C THR A 144 -12.06 8.94 10.52
N CYS A 145 -10.97 8.62 9.81
CA CYS A 145 -10.83 7.31 9.17
C CYS A 145 -10.97 6.13 10.16
N ARG A 146 -10.60 6.31 11.43
CA ARG A 146 -10.75 5.31 12.49
C ARG A 146 -12.21 4.92 12.75
N ASP A 147 -13.12 5.88 12.64
CA ASP A 147 -14.56 5.65 12.80
C ASP A 147 -15.16 4.93 11.59
N PHE A 148 -14.43 4.91 10.47
CA PHE A 148 -14.84 4.36 9.18
C PHE A 148 -13.83 3.33 8.67
N TYR A 149 -13.55 2.31 9.50
CA TYR A 149 -12.77 1.12 9.13
C TYR A 149 -11.34 1.42 8.61
N ASN A 150 -10.75 2.54 9.04
CA ASN A 150 -9.46 3.05 8.58
C ASN A 150 -9.39 3.30 7.06
N PHE A 151 -10.53 3.57 6.41
CA PHE A 151 -10.61 3.79 4.98
C PHE A 151 -9.92 5.07 4.51
N SER A 152 -9.41 5.02 3.28
CA SER A 152 -9.00 6.20 2.54
C SER A 152 -10.25 6.92 2.00
N LEU A 153 -10.10 8.20 1.63
CA LEU A 153 -11.18 8.93 0.93
C LEU A 153 -11.59 8.23 -0.38
N PHE A 154 -10.63 7.67 -1.10
CA PHE A 154 -10.91 6.87 -2.30
C PHE A 154 -11.81 5.68 -1.97
N THR A 155 -11.49 4.91 -0.93
CA THR A 155 -12.28 3.75 -0.50
C THR A 155 -13.68 4.16 -0.03
N MET A 156 -13.80 5.25 0.73
CA MET A 156 -15.10 5.80 1.16
C MET A 156 -15.99 6.17 -0.04
N ALA A 157 -15.40 6.64 -1.14
CA ALA A 157 -16.14 7.03 -2.33
C ALA A 157 -16.58 5.82 -3.21
N LEU A 158 -15.93 4.65 -3.09
CA LEU A 158 -16.21 3.50 -3.98
C LEU A 158 -17.68 3.06 -3.95
N ASN A 159 -18.29 3.08 -2.77
CA ASN A 159 -19.67 2.64 -2.57
C ASN A 159 -20.69 3.78 -2.48
N GLN A 160 -20.31 5.00 -2.87
CA GLN A 160 -21.27 6.08 -3.05
C GLN A 160 -22.20 5.75 -4.22
N LEU A 161 -23.51 5.94 -4.04
CA LEU A 161 -24.53 5.70 -5.05
C LEU A 161 -25.34 6.97 -5.25
N THR A 162 -25.19 7.62 -6.39
CA THR A 162 -25.92 8.82 -6.78
C THR A 162 -27.21 8.47 -7.53
N GLU A 163 -28.10 9.44 -7.74
CA GLU A 163 -29.31 9.20 -8.53
C GLU A 163 -29.02 8.96 -10.02
N GLU A 164 -27.93 9.52 -10.55
CA GLU A 164 -27.46 9.23 -11.91
C GLU A 164 -26.96 7.78 -12.03
N ASP A 165 -26.24 7.28 -11.01
CA ASP A 165 -25.80 5.88 -10.95
C ASP A 165 -26.99 4.91 -10.97
N ARG A 166 -28.10 5.25 -10.29
CA ARG A 166 -29.32 4.41 -10.28
C ARG A 166 -29.93 4.21 -11.66
N GLN A 167 -29.74 5.17 -12.56
CA GLN A 167 -30.33 5.14 -13.90
C GLN A 167 -29.41 4.45 -14.92
N THR A 168 -28.11 4.36 -14.63
CA THR A 168 -27.08 3.96 -15.61
C THR A 168 -26.38 2.65 -15.27
N LEU A 169 -26.26 2.30 -13.99
CA LEU A 169 -25.55 1.09 -13.57
C LEU A 169 -26.39 -0.17 -13.74
N PRO A 170 -25.76 -1.32 -14.06
CA PRO A 170 -26.47 -2.58 -14.13
C PRO A 170 -26.96 -3.01 -12.73
N PRO A 171 -28.05 -3.80 -12.65
CA PRO A 171 -28.58 -4.28 -11.37
C PRO A 171 -27.60 -5.17 -10.59
N THR A 172 -26.54 -5.67 -11.24
CA THR A 172 -25.47 -6.47 -10.64
C THR A 172 -24.34 -5.65 -10.02
N ASP A 173 -24.38 -4.31 -10.13
CA ASP A 173 -23.37 -3.45 -9.52
C ASP A 173 -23.38 -3.60 -7.98
N SER A 174 -22.18 -3.67 -7.37
CA SER A 174 -22.04 -3.90 -5.93
C SER A 174 -22.72 -2.82 -5.07
N ARG A 175 -22.88 -1.60 -5.59
CA ARG A 175 -23.51 -0.49 -4.86
C ARG A 175 -24.99 -0.71 -4.54
N PHE A 176 -25.65 -1.60 -5.29
CA PHE A 176 -27.04 -2.01 -5.05
C PHE A 176 -27.18 -3.14 -4.04
N ARG A 177 -26.08 -3.73 -3.56
CA ARG A 177 -26.13 -4.80 -2.55
C ARG A 177 -26.79 -4.31 -1.26
N PRO A 178 -27.96 -4.86 -0.88
CA PRO A 178 -28.74 -4.32 0.22
C PRO A 178 -28.10 -4.60 1.58
N ASP A 179 -27.42 -5.74 1.74
CA ASP A 179 -26.69 -6.12 2.94
C ASP A 179 -25.55 -5.12 3.24
N GLN A 180 -24.75 -4.79 2.23
CA GLN A 180 -23.66 -3.81 2.36
C GLN A 180 -24.18 -2.40 2.65
N ARG A 181 -25.24 -1.95 1.96
CA ARG A 181 -25.83 -0.62 2.21
C ARG A 181 -26.42 -0.49 3.61
N LEU A 182 -27.11 -1.52 4.08
CA LEU A 182 -27.67 -1.56 5.43
C LEU A 182 -26.55 -1.52 6.48
N PHE A 183 -25.43 -2.20 6.23
CA PHE A 183 -24.27 -2.17 7.12
C PHE A 183 -23.64 -0.77 7.20
N GLU A 184 -23.42 -0.12 6.06
CA GLU A 184 -22.89 1.23 5.98
C GLU A 184 -23.78 2.26 6.71
N ASN A 185 -25.10 2.09 6.65
CA ASN A 185 -26.07 2.93 7.35
C ASN A 185 -26.23 2.56 8.84
N GLY A 186 -25.38 1.68 9.39
CA GLY A 186 -25.40 1.26 10.79
C GLY A 186 -26.47 0.23 11.16
N ASN A 187 -27.24 -0.27 10.20
CA ASN A 187 -28.30 -1.25 10.42
C ASN A 187 -27.77 -2.69 10.35
N THR A 188 -26.95 -3.05 11.34
CA THR A 188 -26.22 -4.33 11.38
C THR A 188 -27.14 -5.55 11.46
N SER A 189 -28.26 -5.49 12.18
CA SER A 189 -29.20 -6.61 12.31
C SER A 189 -29.89 -6.94 10.98
N ARG A 190 -30.41 -5.92 10.26
CA ARG A 190 -31.02 -6.15 8.94
C ARG A 190 -30.00 -6.53 7.89
N SER A 191 -28.79 -5.97 7.97
CA SER A 191 -27.67 -6.35 7.10
C SER A 191 -27.38 -7.86 7.19
N ARG A 192 -27.27 -8.41 8.41
CA ARG A 192 -27.08 -9.87 8.61
C ARG A 192 -28.24 -10.69 8.03
N PHE A 193 -29.47 -10.23 8.18
CA PHE A 193 -30.61 -10.94 7.60
C PHE A 193 -30.54 -10.96 6.07
N CYS A 194 -30.17 -9.83 5.43
CA CYS A 194 -29.98 -9.76 3.99
C CYS A 194 -28.78 -10.60 3.51
N SER A 195 -27.68 -10.69 4.28
CA SER A 195 -26.52 -11.49 3.88
C SER A 195 -26.77 -13.00 3.99
N VAL A 196 -27.56 -13.43 4.98
CA VAL A 196 -27.94 -14.85 5.17
C VAL A 196 -29.14 -15.23 4.29
N GLY A 197 -30.04 -14.28 4.03
CA GLY A 197 -31.28 -14.47 3.26
C GLY A 197 -31.12 -14.37 1.74
N GLN A 198 -29.99 -13.87 1.23
CA GLN A 198 -29.64 -13.99 -0.19
C GLN A 198 -29.07 -15.38 -0.51
N GLY A 199 -29.91 -16.41 -0.37
CA GLY A 199 -29.81 -17.55 -1.27
C GLY A 199 -30.11 -17.03 -2.68
N TYR A 200 -29.10 -17.08 -3.55
CA TYR A 200 -29.12 -16.79 -4.99
C TYR A 200 -30.53 -16.69 -5.63
N VAL A 201 -31.08 -15.48 -5.72
CA VAL A 201 -32.13 -15.19 -6.70
C VAL A 201 -31.83 -13.82 -7.30
N TRP A 202 -31.05 -13.85 -8.37
CA TRP A 202 -31.09 -12.79 -9.37
C TRP A 202 -32.46 -12.92 -10.06
N LYS A 203 -33.35 -11.94 -9.85
CA LYS A 203 -34.55 -11.80 -10.67
C LYS A 203 -34.24 -10.96 -11.90
#